data_AF-R8B4U5-F1
#
_entry.id   AF-R8B4U5-F1
#
_cell.length_a   1.000
_cell.length_b   1.000
_cell.length_c   1.000
_cell.angle_alpha   90.00
_cell.angle_beta   90.00
_cell.angle_gamma   90.00
#
_symmetry.space_group_name_H-M   'P 1'
#
loop_
_entity.id
_entity.type
_entity.pdbx_description
1 polymer ?
#
loop_
_entity_poly.entity_id
_entity_poly.type
_entity_poly.pdbx_seq_one_letter_code
_entity_poly.pdbx_strand_id
1 'polypeptide(L)'
;MFRAFQCTFLMLLASILFLPLSAHAVEDTLDYGLYWFDGNNNSVKAVEADGTVNNVPRKYYDPSKPTIIHFHGWQPGSATRGDGYDREDFRFVWGNEDVITSSSWKNNGWNIAYFYWDQFADESEVKDAEAKMWTVNGPRGMRYRLSDGSYSTQHSPSKSVGQIAFDQVSAALAENTSHYVRLSGHSLGNQLATIVAGKNSDAIYAGDAGINVMVDRLELLDPFWSKDGKEYLGDANGDGNLDWNGERTFWTVQDLIARHNIPVTTYLSSNINNLWIGDKNLPLRAIVTEMWNRFWYLADEVNKHNHVVPFYFRSMASAPPEEVTINWAGVRSETGKDAASAATDDNRVLEMMDDTNYWDQVEGRYTADPEDDQFEIKNH
;
A
#
# COMPACT_ATOMS: atom_id res chain seq x y z
N MET A 1 50.17 -16.38 -76.97
CA MET A 1 49.66 -17.56 -77.71
C MET A 1 49.58 -18.72 -76.71
N PHE A 2 48.37 -19.20 -76.43
CA PHE A 2 48.00 -20.46 -75.74
C PHE A 2 48.24 -20.68 -74.22
N ARG A 3 47.10 -20.92 -73.54
CA ARG A 3 46.77 -21.87 -72.45
C ARG A 3 47.56 -21.79 -71.13
N ALA A 4 46.94 -21.39 -70.01
CA ALA A 4 46.00 -22.16 -69.17
C ALA A 4 46.66 -23.39 -68.53
N PHE A 5 46.71 -23.44 -67.20
CA PHE A 5 46.21 -24.53 -66.34
C PHE A 5 46.41 -24.25 -64.83
N GLN A 6 45.28 -24.33 -64.10
CA GLN A 6 45.05 -24.86 -62.73
C GLN A 6 45.72 -24.19 -61.50
N CYS A 7 44.94 -23.54 -60.61
CA CYS A 7 44.15 -24.14 -59.50
C CYS A 7 45.04 -25.03 -58.62
N THR A 8 45.30 -24.76 -57.33
CA THR A 8 44.36 -24.59 -56.21
C THR A 8 45.17 -24.25 -54.94
N PHE A 9 44.51 -23.66 -53.93
CA PHE A 9 44.78 -23.71 -52.48
C PHE A 9 45.44 -22.51 -51.74
N LEU A 10 44.85 -22.27 -50.56
CA LEU A 10 45.13 -21.35 -49.44
C LEU A 10 44.85 -19.84 -49.61
N MET A 11 44.27 -19.13 -48.64
CA MET A 11 43.37 -19.40 -47.51
C MET A 11 43.18 -18.04 -46.82
N LEU A 12 42.00 -17.83 -46.21
CA LEU A 12 41.75 -16.94 -45.07
C LEU A 12 42.05 -15.43 -45.21
N LEU A 13 40.99 -14.61 -45.29
CA LEU A 13 40.55 -13.76 -44.18
C LEU A 13 39.24 -13.03 -44.56
N ALA A 14 38.47 -12.64 -43.54
CA ALA A 14 37.26 -11.80 -43.60
C ALA A 14 35.93 -12.53 -43.88
N SER A 15 35.57 -13.43 -42.96
CA SER A 15 34.18 -13.61 -42.56
C SER A 15 34.11 -13.33 -41.07
N ILE A 16 34.12 -12.04 -40.72
CA ILE A 16 33.84 -11.63 -39.34
C ILE A 16 32.37 -11.97 -39.09
N LEU A 17 32.19 -13.00 -38.28
CA LEU A 17 30.97 -13.30 -37.55
C LEU A 17 30.45 -12.03 -36.89
N PHE A 18 29.41 -11.43 -37.46
CA PHE A 18 28.44 -10.69 -36.66
C PHE A 18 27.55 -11.73 -35.98
N LEU A 19 28.08 -12.37 -34.94
CA LEU A 19 27.20 -12.89 -33.90
C LEU A 19 26.63 -11.65 -33.21
N PRO A 20 25.31 -11.43 -33.19
CA PRO A 20 24.78 -10.49 -32.24
C PRO A 20 25.25 -10.99 -30.86
N LEU A 21 25.97 -10.13 -30.12
CA LEU A 21 25.98 -10.28 -28.68
C LEU A 21 24.50 -10.21 -28.30
N SER A 22 23.88 -11.35 -28.04
CA SER A 22 22.67 -11.40 -27.26
C SER A 22 23.03 -10.71 -25.96
N ALA A 23 22.62 -9.45 -25.82
CA ALA A 23 22.40 -8.88 -24.51
C ALA A 23 21.58 -9.95 -23.79
N HIS A 24 22.17 -10.54 -22.75
CA HIS A 24 21.41 -11.42 -21.89
C HIS A 24 20.27 -10.53 -21.39
N ALA A 25 19.05 -10.78 -21.88
CA ALA A 25 17.87 -10.25 -21.25
C ALA A 25 18.02 -10.64 -19.78
N VAL A 26 18.04 -9.65 -18.89
CA VAL A 26 17.90 -9.93 -17.47
C VAL A 26 16.66 -10.79 -17.36
N GLU A 27 16.82 -11.99 -16.81
CA GLU A 27 15.69 -12.91 -16.68
C GLU A 27 14.64 -12.18 -15.82
N ASP A 28 13.44 -12.00 -16.38
CA ASP A 28 12.33 -11.38 -15.66
C ASP A 28 11.98 -12.28 -14.47
N THR A 29 12.45 -11.93 -13.28
CA THR A 29 12.17 -12.66 -12.06
C THR A 29 11.01 -12.04 -11.31
N LEU A 30 10.07 -12.87 -10.88
CA LEU A 30 9.01 -12.46 -9.97
C LEU A 30 9.61 -11.98 -8.64
N ASP A 31 9.41 -10.71 -8.31
CA ASP A 31 9.81 -10.11 -7.06
C ASP A 31 8.61 -9.45 -6.36
N TYR A 32 8.42 -9.85 -5.11
CA TYR A 32 7.40 -9.36 -4.19
C TYR A 32 7.92 -9.53 -2.76
N GLY A 33 7.25 -8.88 -1.83
CA GLY A 33 7.46 -9.09 -0.40
C GLY A 33 7.71 -7.80 0.37
N LEU A 34 8.09 -7.96 1.63
CA LEU A 34 8.36 -6.86 2.54
C LEU A 34 9.76 -6.29 2.34
N TYR A 35 9.86 -4.96 2.29
CA TYR A 35 11.11 -4.21 2.13
C TYR A 35 11.22 -3.12 3.18
N TRP A 36 12.31 -3.13 3.96
CA TRP A 36 12.64 -2.10 4.94
C TRP A 36 13.31 -0.90 4.29
N PHE A 37 12.97 0.30 4.74
CA PHE A 37 13.56 1.54 4.26
C PHE A 37 14.43 2.23 5.33
N ASP A 38 15.54 2.81 4.89
CA ASP A 38 16.30 3.78 5.69
C ASP A 38 15.83 5.21 5.45
N GLY A 39 16.41 6.17 6.17
CA GLY A 39 15.97 7.58 6.14
C GLY A 39 16.37 8.32 4.87
N ASN A 40 17.04 7.66 3.93
CA ASN A 40 17.47 8.21 2.64
C ASN A 40 16.75 7.50 1.48
N ASN A 41 15.59 6.87 1.76
CA ASN A 41 14.79 6.14 0.78
C ASN A 41 15.50 4.92 0.15
N ASN A 42 16.55 4.38 0.77
CA ASN A 42 17.12 3.12 0.30
C ASN A 42 16.34 1.95 0.92
N SER A 43 16.08 0.92 0.13
CA SER A 43 15.35 -0.26 0.60
C SER A 43 16.23 -1.52 0.62
N VAL A 44 15.85 -2.47 1.49
CA VAL A 44 16.40 -3.83 1.54
C VAL A 44 15.27 -4.82 1.77
N LYS A 45 15.34 -5.97 1.11
CA LYS A 45 14.34 -7.03 1.27
C LYS A 45 14.39 -7.60 2.69
N ALA A 46 13.23 -7.67 3.35
CA ALA A 46 13.09 -8.17 4.72
C ALA A 46 12.99 -9.69 4.78
N VAL A 47 12.24 -10.28 3.84
CA VAL A 47 11.97 -11.72 3.80
C VAL A 47 12.04 -12.21 2.35
N GLU A 48 12.77 -13.31 2.15
CA GLU A 48 12.88 -13.98 0.86
C GLU A 48 11.60 -14.75 0.48
N ALA A 49 11.46 -15.10 -0.79
CA ALA A 49 10.29 -15.84 -1.27
C ALA A 49 10.11 -17.23 -0.62
N ASP A 50 11.20 -17.81 -0.09
CA ASP A 50 11.19 -19.08 0.65
C ASP A 50 10.85 -18.92 2.14
N GLY A 51 10.64 -17.69 2.61
CA GLY A 51 10.33 -17.36 4.01
C GLY A 51 11.56 -17.04 4.87
N THR A 52 12.77 -17.04 4.33
CA THR A 52 13.98 -16.68 5.08
C THR A 52 13.97 -15.20 5.45
N VAL A 53 14.05 -14.87 6.74
CA VAL A 53 14.16 -13.49 7.23
C VAL A 53 15.60 -13.00 7.10
N ASN A 54 15.79 -11.87 6.42
CA ASN A 54 17.09 -11.27 6.20
C ASN A 54 17.58 -10.50 7.44
N ASN A 55 18.83 -10.73 7.82
CA ASN A 55 19.49 -9.92 8.83
C ASN A 55 19.95 -8.59 8.22
N VAL A 56 19.26 -7.50 8.56
CA VAL A 56 19.52 -6.16 8.00
C VAL A 56 20.15 -5.23 9.04
N PRO A 57 20.95 -4.23 8.62
CA PRO A 57 21.45 -3.20 9.53
C PRO A 57 20.32 -2.42 10.23
N ARG A 58 20.54 -1.99 11.49
CA ARG A 58 19.56 -1.23 12.31
C ARG A 58 19.04 0.07 11.70
N LYS A 59 19.73 0.63 10.71
CA LYS A 59 19.22 1.79 9.96
C LYS A 59 17.97 1.45 9.14
N TYR A 60 17.79 0.18 8.75
CA TYR A 60 16.60 -0.32 8.07
C TYR A 60 15.55 -0.78 9.09
N TYR A 61 15.89 -1.76 9.93
CA TYR A 61 14.99 -2.31 10.95
C TYR A 61 15.68 -2.46 12.31
N ASP A 62 15.08 -1.89 13.34
CA ASP A 62 15.47 -2.05 14.74
C ASP A 62 14.27 -2.58 15.54
N PRO A 63 14.30 -3.81 16.08
CA PRO A 63 13.14 -4.40 16.75
C PRO A 63 12.69 -3.65 18.00
N SER A 64 13.46 -2.70 18.54
CA SER A 64 13.02 -1.88 19.68
C SER A 64 12.23 -0.64 19.27
N LYS A 65 11.97 -0.44 17.98
CA LYS A 65 11.30 0.76 17.44
C LYS A 65 9.90 0.44 16.93
N PRO A 66 8.93 1.37 17.09
CA PRO A 66 7.61 1.23 16.49
C PRO A 66 7.75 1.09 14.97
N THR A 67 6.84 0.34 14.35
CA THR A 67 6.97 -0.03 12.94
C THR A 67 5.73 0.38 12.16
N ILE A 68 5.90 1.06 11.02
CA ILE A 68 4.85 1.21 10.01
C ILE A 68 5.15 0.37 8.77
N ILE A 69 4.13 -0.32 8.25
CA ILE A 69 4.21 -1.08 7.00
C ILE A 69 3.10 -0.58 6.06
N HIS A 70 3.51 -0.15 4.86
CA HIS A 70 2.59 0.30 3.82
C HIS A 70 2.30 -0.79 2.79
N PHE A 71 1.05 -0.85 2.33
CA PHE A 71 0.59 -1.71 1.25
C PHE A 71 0.06 -0.82 0.11
N HIS A 72 0.71 -0.88 -1.05
CA HIS A 72 0.27 -0.11 -2.22
C HIS A 72 -0.97 -0.72 -2.89
N GLY A 73 -1.57 0.04 -3.81
CA GLY A 73 -2.79 -0.30 -4.53
C GLY A 73 -2.59 -1.02 -5.87
N TRP A 74 -3.60 -0.87 -6.73
CA TRP A 74 -3.57 -1.31 -8.13
C TRP A 74 -2.52 -0.52 -8.92
N GLN A 75 -1.64 -1.20 -9.64
CA GLN A 75 -0.46 -0.61 -10.30
C GLN A 75 -0.42 -0.92 -11.80
N PRO A 76 -1.41 -0.48 -12.60
CA PRO A 76 -1.44 -0.79 -14.03
C PRO A 76 -0.22 -0.22 -14.74
N GLY A 77 0.53 -1.10 -15.40
CA GLY A 77 1.72 -0.80 -16.19
C GLY A 77 3.03 -0.72 -15.41
N SER A 78 3.04 -0.90 -14.08
CA SER A 78 4.28 -0.80 -13.26
C SER A 78 5.41 -1.70 -13.76
N ALA A 79 5.12 -2.91 -14.23
CA ALA A 79 6.14 -3.80 -14.77
C ALA A 79 6.78 -3.25 -16.07
N THR A 80 6.05 -2.41 -16.82
CA THR A 80 6.48 -1.88 -18.12
C THR A 80 6.93 -0.42 -18.09
N ARG A 81 6.72 0.29 -16.98
CA ARG A 81 7.12 1.70 -16.82
C ARG A 81 8.62 1.81 -16.53
N GLY A 82 9.22 2.94 -16.91
CA GLY A 82 10.62 3.23 -16.66
C GLY A 82 11.57 2.30 -17.42
N ASP A 83 12.54 1.75 -16.70
CA ASP A 83 13.48 0.71 -17.15
C ASP A 83 12.98 -0.72 -16.90
N GLY A 84 11.74 -0.87 -16.44
CA GLY A 84 11.10 -2.14 -16.11
C GLY A 84 10.99 -2.34 -14.60
N TYR A 85 9.76 -2.56 -14.11
CA TYR A 85 9.41 -2.73 -12.70
C TYR A 85 9.53 -1.47 -11.82
N ASP A 86 8.93 -0.38 -12.27
CA ASP A 86 8.75 0.85 -11.50
C ASP A 86 7.91 0.60 -10.23
N ARG A 87 8.37 1.10 -9.07
CA ARG A 87 7.73 0.88 -7.76
C ARG A 87 7.51 2.19 -7.04
N GLU A 88 6.42 2.26 -6.29
CA GLU A 88 6.24 3.33 -5.30
C GLU A 88 7.34 3.27 -4.23
N ASP A 89 7.79 4.43 -3.77
CA ASP A 89 8.75 4.56 -2.69
C ASP A 89 8.39 5.74 -1.78
N PHE A 90 9.25 6.07 -0.82
CA PHE A 90 9.04 7.21 0.08
C PHE A 90 9.67 8.51 -0.43
N ARG A 91 9.79 8.68 -1.75
CA ARG A 91 10.18 9.95 -2.36
C ARG A 91 8.98 10.58 -3.06
N PHE A 92 8.65 11.78 -2.63
CA PHE A 92 7.59 12.58 -3.20
C PHE A 92 8.17 13.70 -4.05
N VAL A 93 7.77 13.75 -5.32
CA VAL A 93 8.15 14.81 -6.26
C VAL A 93 6.90 15.47 -6.81
N TRP A 94 6.74 16.78 -6.57
CA TRP A 94 5.62 17.55 -7.11
C TRP A 94 5.99 19.03 -7.28
N GLY A 95 5.81 19.56 -8.48
CA GLY A 95 6.23 20.92 -8.80
C GLY A 95 7.74 21.11 -8.58
N ASN A 96 8.11 21.97 -7.62
CA ASN A 96 9.51 22.20 -7.22
C ASN A 96 9.91 21.44 -5.95
N GLU A 97 9.02 20.62 -5.40
CA GLU A 97 9.25 19.85 -4.18
C GLU A 97 9.81 18.47 -4.52
N ASP A 98 10.80 18.05 -3.74
CA ASP A 98 11.46 16.75 -3.80
C ASP A 98 11.78 16.33 -2.36
N VAL A 99 10.88 15.55 -1.77
CA VAL A 99 10.85 15.24 -0.33
C VAL A 99 10.99 13.74 -0.12
N ILE A 100 11.97 13.34 0.68
CA ILE A 100 12.07 11.96 1.16
C ILE A 100 11.25 11.84 2.44
N THR A 101 10.04 11.29 2.34
CA THR A 101 9.11 11.19 3.47
C THR A 101 9.56 10.17 4.50
N SER A 102 10.34 9.14 4.12
CA SER A 102 10.92 8.19 5.08
C SER A 102 11.88 8.84 6.08
N SER A 103 12.48 9.99 5.75
CA SER A 103 13.39 10.70 6.65
C SER A 103 12.69 11.12 7.96
N SER A 104 11.48 11.68 7.89
CA SER A 104 10.75 12.14 9.10
C SER A 104 10.39 10.97 10.01
N TRP A 105 9.92 9.85 9.44
CA TRP A 105 9.65 8.62 10.19
C TRP A 105 10.87 8.07 10.90
N LYS A 106 12.01 7.97 10.21
CA LYS A 106 13.26 7.49 10.84
C LYS A 106 13.76 8.46 11.91
N ASN A 107 13.63 9.77 11.69
CA ASN A 107 14.00 10.79 12.67
C ASN A 107 13.11 10.74 13.93
N ASN A 108 11.82 10.43 13.77
CA ASN A 108 10.89 10.18 14.86
C ASN A 108 11.01 8.77 15.47
N GLY A 109 12.06 8.02 15.11
CA GLY A 109 12.39 6.75 15.76
C GLY A 109 11.58 5.55 15.27
N TRP A 110 11.03 5.58 14.06
CA TRP A 110 10.26 4.46 13.50
C TRP A 110 11.09 3.53 12.61
N ASN A 111 10.62 2.29 12.46
CA ASN A 111 10.85 1.47 11.28
C ASN A 111 9.76 1.76 10.25
N ILE A 112 10.11 1.68 8.97
CA ILE A 112 9.20 1.97 7.87
C ILE A 112 9.47 0.99 6.73
N ALA A 113 8.40 0.46 6.13
CA ALA A 113 8.47 -0.53 5.07
C ALA A 113 7.36 -0.39 4.03
N TYR A 114 7.63 -0.92 2.84
CA TYR A 114 6.63 -1.27 1.84
C TYR A 114 6.49 -2.78 1.75
N PHE A 115 5.27 -3.27 1.59
CA PHE A 115 5.01 -4.60 1.03
C PHE A 115 4.73 -4.47 -0.46
N TYR A 116 5.66 -4.94 -1.28
CA TYR A 116 5.57 -4.92 -2.73
C TYR A 116 4.84 -6.14 -3.27
N TRP A 117 3.85 -5.89 -4.12
CA TRP A 117 3.12 -6.87 -4.90
C TRP A 117 2.83 -6.34 -6.30
N ASP A 118 3.66 -5.41 -6.79
CA ASP A 118 3.45 -4.59 -7.99
C ASP A 118 3.18 -5.44 -9.23
N GLN A 119 3.93 -6.53 -9.42
CA GLN A 119 3.72 -7.41 -10.58
C GLN A 119 2.39 -8.18 -10.53
N PHE A 120 1.86 -8.45 -9.34
CA PHE A 120 0.52 -9.02 -9.17
C PHE A 120 -0.57 -7.95 -9.28
N ALA A 121 -0.28 -6.73 -8.83
CA ALA A 121 -1.14 -5.56 -8.91
C ALA A 121 -1.17 -4.92 -10.32
N ASP A 122 -0.21 -5.25 -11.19
CA ASP A 122 -0.19 -4.84 -12.58
C ASP A 122 -1.14 -5.70 -13.42
N GLU A 123 -2.42 -5.34 -13.31
CA GLU A 123 -3.51 -5.92 -14.08
C GLU A 123 -4.21 -4.82 -14.89
N SER A 124 -4.79 -5.20 -16.02
CA SER A 124 -5.57 -4.25 -16.82
C SER A 124 -6.95 -3.94 -16.22
N GLU A 125 -7.43 -4.77 -15.30
CA GLU A 125 -8.71 -4.63 -14.61
C GLU A 125 -8.47 -4.71 -13.10
N VAL A 126 -8.97 -3.72 -12.34
CA VAL A 126 -8.72 -3.61 -10.89
C VAL A 126 -9.21 -4.85 -10.12
N LYS A 127 -10.33 -5.45 -10.55
CA LYS A 127 -10.90 -6.65 -9.92
C LYS A 127 -10.03 -7.90 -10.08
N ASP A 128 -9.23 -7.96 -11.15
CA ASP A 128 -8.31 -9.08 -11.39
C ASP A 128 -7.12 -9.01 -10.41
N ALA A 129 -6.64 -7.81 -10.08
CA ALA A 129 -5.67 -7.60 -9.01
C ALA A 129 -6.29 -7.84 -7.63
N GLU A 130 -7.49 -7.32 -7.39
CA GLU A 130 -8.20 -7.44 -6.11
C GLU A 130 -8.37 -8.90 -5.68
N ALA A 131 -8.80 -9.78 -6.60
CA ALA A 131 -9.03 -11.20 -6.29
C ALA A 131 -7.77 -11.93 -5.77
N LYS A 132 -6.57 -11.55 -6.22
CA LYS A 132 -5.29 -12.17 -5.82
C LYS A 132 -4.95 -11.96 -4.36
N MET A 133 -5.49 -10.91 -3.73
CA MET A 133 -5.32 -10.65 -2.30
C MET A 133 -6.05 -11.69 -1.47
N TRP A 134 -7.23 -12.11 -1.94
CA TRP A 134 -8.16 -12.98 -1.23
C TRP A 134 -7.98 -14.47 -1.55
N THR A 135 -7.63 -14.79 -2.80
CA THR A 135 -7.57 -16.18 -3.26
C THR A 135 -6.53 -16.38 -4.37
N VAL A 136 -6.08 -17.62 -4.54
CA VAL A 136 -5.28 -18.03 -5.71
C VAL A 136 -6.15 -18.44 -6.90
N ASN A 137 -7.45 -18.65 -6.67
CA ASN A 137 -8.41 -19.18 -7.65
C ASN A 137 -9.35 -18.10 -8.22
N GLY A 138 -8.94 -16.83 -8.15
CA GLY A 138 -9.70 -15.72 -8.75
C GLY A 138 -9.74 -15.81 -10.28
N PRO A 139 -10.46 -14.89 -10.96
CA PRO A 139 -10.67 -14.94 -12.42
C PRO A 139 -9.39 -15.04 -13.27
N ARG A 140 -8.26 -14.52 -12.76
CA ARG A 140 -6.95 -14.57 -13.40
C ARG A 140 -5.90 -15.40 -12.66
N GLY A 141 -6.30 -16.04 -11.58
CA GLY A 141 -5.40 -16.71 -10.64
C GLY A 141 -4.23 -15.81 -10.22
N MET A 142 -3.08 -16.43 -9.91
CA MET A 142 -1.86 -15.74 -9.48
C MET A 142 -0.91 -15.39 -10.64
N ARG A 143 -1.43 -15.06 -11.83
CA ARG A 143 -0.57 -14.54 -12.90
C ARG A 143 0.06 -13.21 -12.48
N TYR A 144 1.19 -12.85 -13.07
CA TYR A 144 1.85 -11.58 -12.83
C TYR A 144 2.42 -10.99 -14.11
N ARG A 145 2.61 -9.68 -14.14
CA ARG A 145 3.09 -8.95 -15.32
C ARG A 145 4.61 -9.03 -15.44
N LEU A 146 5.06 -9.27 -16.66
CA LEU A 146 6.47 -9.23 -17.08
C LEU A 146 6.84 -7.86 -17.66
N SER A 147 8.14 -7.57 -17.76
CA SER A 147 8.64 -6.27 -18.26
C SER A 147 8.32 -6.05 -19.74
N ASP A 148 8.14 -7.13 -20.49
CA ASP A 148 7.68 -7.11 -21.89
C ASP A 148 6.15 -6.90 -22.05
N GLY A 149 5.42 -6.79 -20.94
CA GLY A 149 3.97 -6.63 -20.91
C GLY A 149 3.20 -7.93 -21.15
N SER A 150 3.84 -9.09 -21.19
CA SER A 150 3.16 -10.38 -21.12
C SER A 150 2.79 -10.75 -19.68
N TYR A 151 2.03 -11.83 -19.51
CA TYR A 151 1.73 -12.40 -18.20
C TYR A 151 2.40 -13.76 -18.05
N SER A 152 2.95 -14.02 -16.86
CA SER A 152 3.52 -15.31 -16.49
C SER A 152 2.77 -15.91 -15.30
N THR A 153 2.82 -17.24 -15.19
CA THR A 153 2.45 -18.00 -13.98
C THR A 153 3.63 -18.82 -13.46
N GLN A 154 4.80 -18.70 -14.10
CA GLN A 154 6.01 -19.40 -13.70
C GLN A 154 6.46 -18.87 -12.34
N HIS A 155 6.73 -19.74 -11.36
CA HIS A 155 7.06 -19.34 -9.98
C HIS A 155 5.96 -18.60 -9.22
N SER A 156 4.73 -18.54 -9.76
CA SER A 156 3.60 -18.01 -8.99
C SER A 156 3.41 -18.83 -7.71
N PRO A 157 3.28 -18.17 -6.56
CA PRO A 157 3.09 -18.85 -5.28
C PRO A 157 1.73 -19.55 -5.24
N SER A 158 1.64 -20.61 -4.42
CA SER A 158 0.40 -21.33 -4.14
C SER A 158 -0.46 -20.68 -3.05
N LYS A 159 -0.11 -19.46 -2.64
CA LYS A 159 -0.78 -18.65 -1.61
C LYS A 159 -1.27 -17.35 -2.22
N SER A 160 -2.39 -16.82 -1.70
CA SER A 160 -2.86 -15.48 -2.08
C SER A 160 -1.87 -14.42 -1.61
N VAL A 161 -1.89 -13.23 -2.22
CA VAL A 161 -1.05 -12.10 -1.79
C VAL A 161 -1.32 -11.76 -0.32
N GLY A 162 -2.57 -11.82 0.14
CA GLY A 162 -2.92 -11.59 1.55
C GLY A 162 -2.30 -12.62 2.51
N GLN A 163 -2.22 -13.89 2.12
CA GLN A 163 -1.55 -14.90 2.94
C GLN A 163 -0.02 -14.72 2.93
N ILE A 164 0.58 -14.38 1.79
CA ILE A 164 2.01 -14.09 1.68
C ILE A 164 2.38 -12.89 2.53
N ALA A 165 1.60 -11.81 2.44
CA ALA A 165 1.78 -10.59 3.22
C ALA A 165 1.73 -10.88 4.72
N PHE A 166 0.73 -11.64 5.18
CA PHE A 166 0.65 -12.08 6.56
C PHE A 166 1.91 -12.87 6.97
N ASP A 167 2.26 -13.93 6.22
CA ASP A 167 3.41 -14.78 6.55
C ASP A 167 4.72 -13.98 6.68
N GLN A 168 4.97 -13.06 5.74
CA GLN A 168 6.20 -12.26 5.75
C GLN A 168 6.19 -11.17 6.83
N VAL A 169 5.07 -10.48 7.04
CA VAL A 169 4.96 -9.45 8.08
C VAL A 169 5.12 -10.09 9.46
N SER A 170 4.43 -11.20 9.73
CA SER A 170 4.54 -11.91 11.00
C SER A 170 5.96 -12.43 11.23
N ALA A 171 6.62 -12.97 10.20
CA ALA A 171 8.01 -13.44 10.30
C ALA A 171 9.00 -12.29 10.57
N ALA A 172 8.87 -11.18 9.85
CA ALA A 172 9.76 -10.02 10.00
C ALA A 172 9.60 -9.33 11.37
N LEU A 173 8.40 -9.36 11.95
CA LEU A 173 8.08 -8.77 13.24
C LEU A 173 8.14 -9.78 14.40
N ALA A 174 8.56 -11.02 14.16
CA ALA A 174 8.61 -12.08 15.19
C ALA A 174 9.43 -11.68 16.43
N GLU A 175 10.45 -10.83 16.24
CA GLU A 175 11.32 -10.31 17.31
C GLU A 175 11.04 -8.83 17.65
N ASN A 176 9.90 -8.28 17.22
CA ASN A 176 9.54 -6.88 17.52
C ASN A 176 9.29 -6.71 19.03
N THR A 177 10.17 -5.97 19.68
CA THR A 177 10.13 -5.66 21.12
C THR A 177 9.51 -4.30 21.43
N SER A 178 9.22 -3.48 20.40
CA SER A 178 8.47 -2.24 20.62
C SER A 178 7.00 -2.49 20.95
N HIS A 179 6.47 -3.63 20.49
CA HIS A 179 5.05 -3.99 20.57
C HIS A 179 4.13 -2.91 19.99
N TYR A 180 4.62 -2.15 19.01
CA TYR A 180 3.82 -1.17 18.30
C TYR A 180 3.96 -1.32 16.78
N VAL A 181 2.87 -1.71 16.13
CA VAL A 181 2.77 -1.91 14.68
C VAL A 181 1.62 -1.10 14.11
N ARG A 182 1.93 -0.23 13.15
CA ARG A 182 0.94 0.48 12.33
C ARG A 182 0.93 -0.11 10.93
N LEU A 183 -0.25 -0.42 10.39
CA LEU A 183 -0.41 -0.76 8.99
C LEU A 183 -1.11 0.39 8.26
N SER A 184 -0.65 0.70 7.05
CA SER A 184 -1.37 1.61 6.16
C SER A 184 -1.55 0.99 4.79
N GLY A 185 -2.71 1.20 4.16
CA GLY A 185 -2.99 0.63 2.85
C GLY A 185 -3.69 1.63 1.94
N HIS A 186 -3.16 1.80 0.74
CA HIS A 186 -3.71 2.71 -0.28
C HIS A 186 -4.53 1.98 -1.32
N SER A 187 -5.70 2.51 -1.71
CA SER A 187 -6.52 1.92 -2.78
C SER A 187 -6.79 0.44 -2.46
N LEU A 188 -6.50 -0.53 -3.35
CA LEU A 188 -6.58 -1.96 -3.02
C LEU A 188 -5.73 -2.40 -1.83
N GLY A 189 -4.60 -1.74 -1.57
CA GLY A 189 -3.70 -2.04 -0.46
C GLY A 189 -4.35 -1.90 0.92
N ASN A 190 -5.44 -1.12 1.04
CA ASN A 190 -6.26 -1.05 2.26
C ASN A 190 -6.79 -2.44 2.66
N GLN A 191 -7.18 -3.25 1.68
CA GLN A 191 -7.68 -4.60 1.89
C GLN A 191 -6.54 -5.51 2.34
N LEU A 192 -5.33 -5.40 1.77
CA LEU A 192 -4.16 -6.15 2.24
C LEU A 192 -3.79 -5.79 3.68
N ALA A 193 -3.72 -4.51 4.01
CA ALA A 193 -3.46 -4.05 5.37
C ALA A 193 -4.49 -4.65 6.36
N THR A 194 -5.77 -4.63 5.98
CA THR A 194 -6.85 -5.20 6.79
C THR A 194 -6.76 -6.73 6.91
N ILE A 195 -6.46 -7.44 5.82
CA ILE A 195 -6.27 -8.90 5.82
C ILE A 195 -5.12 -9.28 6.76
N VAL A 196 -3.99 -8.57 6.69
CA VAL A 196 -2.82 -8.84 7.54
C VAL A 196 -3.15 -8.57 9.01
N ALA A 197 -3.80 -7.45 9.32
CA ALA A 197 -4.25 -7.13 10.67
C ALA A 197 -5.19 -8.20 11.23
N GLY A 198 -6.21 -8.60 10.46
CA GLY A 198 -7.17 -9.64 10.83
C GLY A 198 -6.49 -10.98 11.09
N LYS A 199 -5.61 -11.43 10.19
CA LYS A 199 -4.88 -12.69 10.33
C LYS A 199 -3.93 -12.70 11.53
N ASN A 200 -3.24 -11.59 11.82
CA ASN A 200 -2.44 -11.45 13.04
C ASN A 200 -3.31 -11.54 14.30
N SER A 201 -4.44 -10.84 14.32
CA SER A 201 -5.42 -10.91 15.41
C SER A 201 -5.93 -12.35 15.63
N ASP A 202 -6.31 -13.05 14.57
CA ASP A 202 -6.77 -14.45 14.63
C ASP A 202 -5.67 -15.39 15.13
N ALA A 203 -4.45 -15.26 14.61
CA ALA A 203 -3.31 -16.09 15.03
C ALA A 203 -2.94 -15.86 16.51
N ILE A 204 -3.02 -14.63 16.99
CA ILE A 204 -2.81 -14.30 18.41
C ILE A 204 -3.91 -14.93 19.28
N TYR A 205 -5.17 -14.82 18.85
CA TYR A 205 -6.31 -15.38 19.59
C TYR A 205 -6.28 -16.91 19.63
N ALA A 206 -5.79 -17.55 18.57
CA ALA A 206 -5.57 -19.00 18.49
C ALA A 206 -4.33 -19.47 19.28
N GLY A 207 -3.41 -18.57 19.63
CA GLY A 207 -2.14 -18.89 20.29
C GLY A 207 -1.02 -19.32 19.33
N ASP A 208 -1.20 -19.09 18.02
CA ASP A 208 -0.23 -19.42 16.98
C ASP A 208 0.84 -18.31 16.77
N ALA A 209 0.56 -17.09 17.24
CA ALA A 209 1.47 -15.94 17.18
C ALA A 209 1.53 -15.17 18.51
N GLY A 210 2.65 -14.48 18.76
CA GLY A 210 2.83 -13.59 19.91
C GLY A 210 2.28 -12.19 19.68
N ILE A 211 2.02 -11.44 20.76
CA ILE A 211 1.48 -10.07 20.69
C ILE A 211 2.43 -9.07 19.98
N ASN A 212 3.70 -9.42 19.77
CA ASN A 212 4.69 -8.60 19.05
C ASN A 212 4.32 -8.30 17.58
N VAL A 213 3.41 -9.09 16.98
CA VAL A 213 2.90 -8.85 15.61
C VAL A 213 1.49 -8.24 15.61
N MET A 214 0.93 -7.93 16.77
CA MET A 214 -0.39 -7.29 16.86
C MET A 214 -0.35 -5.94 16.15
N VAL A 215 -1.40 -5.63 15.40
CA VAL A 215 -1.55 -4.33 14.77
C VAL A 215 -2.23 -3.39 15.74
N ASP A 216 -1.53 -2.34 16.12
CA ASP A 216 -2.00 -1.34 17.09
C ASP A 216 -2.79 -0.23 16.43
N ARG A 217 -2.54 0.06 15.14
CA ARG A 217 -3.25 1.12 14.39
C ARG A 217 -3.35 0.81 12.90
N LEU A 218 -4.49 1.15 12.31
CA LEU A 218 -4.79 0.91 10.88
C LEU A 218 -5.18 2.19 10.15
N GLU A 219 -4.52 2.45 9.02
CA GLU A 219 -4.71 3.65 8.20
C GLU A 219 -5.16 3.26 6.80
N LEU A 220 -6.38 3.66 6.42
CA LEU A 220 -6.98 3.36 5.12
C LEU A 220 -6.87 4.60 4.24
N LEU A 221 -5.90 4.61 3.33
CA LEU A 221 -5.60 5.77 2.50
C LEU A 221 -6.37 5.67 1.18
N ASP A 222 -7.37 6.54 1.01
CA ASP A 222 -8.35 6.55 -0.09
C ASP A 222 -8.73 5.13 -0.53
N PRO A 223 -9.34 4.33 0.36
CA PRO A 223 -9.49 2.90 0.17
C PRO A 223 -10.42 2.59 -1.00
N PHE A 224 -10.16 1.49 -1.73
CA PHE A 224 -11.05 0.99 -2.78
C PHE A 224 -11.56 -0.42 -2.44
N TRP A 225 -12.83 -0.66 -2.75
CA TRP A 225 -13.43 -1.99 -2.80
C TRP A 225 -14.32 -2.09 -4.02
N SER A 226 -14.24 -3.18 -4.78
CA SER A 226 -15.22 -3.39 -5.84
C SER A 226 -16.54 -3.88 -5.28
N LYS A 227 -17.65 -3.27 -5.71
CA LYS A 227 -19.01 -3.63 -5.33
C LYS A 227 -19.46 -4.97 -5.91
N ASP A 228 -20.60 -5.47 -5.44
CA ASP A 228 -21.25 -6.72 -5.84
C ASP A 228 -20.51 -7.99 -5.40
N GLY A 229 -21.27 -9.06 -5.12
CA GLY A 229 -20.78 -10.31 -4.56
C GLY A 229 -19.71 -11.02 -5.40
N LYS A 230 -18.79 -11.72 -4.73
CA LYS A 230 -17.65 -12.41 -5.33
C LYS A 230 -17.74 -13.91 -5.09
N GLU A 231 -17.70 -14.69 -6.17
CA GLU A 231 -17.69 -16.16 -6.07
C GLU A 231 -16.52 -16.67 -5.21
N TYR A 232 -15.37 -15.97 -5.26
CA TYR A 232 -14.19 -16.34 -4.50
C TYR A 232 -14.26 -15.99 -3.00
N LEU A 233 -15.24 -15.22 -2.56
CA LEU A 233 -15.50 -14.94 -1.14
C LEU A 233 -16.59 -15.86 -0.58
N GLY A 234 -17.49 -16.36 -1.43
CA GLY A 234 -18.62 -17.19 -1.00
C GLY A 234 -19.67 -16.39 -0.25
N ASP A 235 -20.50 -17.07 0.53
CA ASP A 235 -21.55 -16.49 1.40
C ASP A 235 -21.17 -16.86 2.84
N ALA A 236 -20.30 -16.07 3.47
CA ALA A 236 -19.77 -16.43 4.77
C ALA A 236 -20.73 -16.10 5.91
N ASN A 237 -21.63 -15.13 5.70
CA ASN A 237 -22.64 -14.72 6.69
C ASN A 237 -23.93 -15.56 6.59
N GLY A 238 -24.11 -16.36 5.53
CA GLY A 238 -25.23 -17.26 5.32
C GLY A 238 -26.53 -16.54 4.93
N ASP A 239 -26.45 -15.33 4.36
CA ASP A 239 -27.61 -14.52 4.00
C ASP A 239 -28.23 -14.88 2.64
N GLY A 240 -27.61 -15.80 1.90
CA GLY A 240 -28.05 -16.27 0.59
C GLY A 240 -27.47 -15.47 -0.58
N ASN A 241 -26.62 -14.48 -0.33
CA ASN A 241 -25.89 -13.72 -1.35
C ASN A 241 -24.39 -13.92 -1.19
N LEU A 242 -23.64 -13.73 -2.28
CA LEU A 242 -22.19 -13.74 -2.21
C LEU A 242 -21.68 -12.46 -1.52
N ASP A 243 -20.76 -12.61 -0.59
CA ASP A 243 -20.03 -11.54 0.07
C ASP A 243 -19.26 -10.70 -0.97
N TRP A 244 -19.04 -9.41 -0.69
CA TRP A 244 -18.05 -8.59 -1.44
C TRP A 244 -16.91 -8.07 -0.56
N ASN A 245 -15.86 -7.55 -1.20
CA ASN A 245 -14.61 -7.19 -0.51
C ASN A 245 -14.79 -6.11 0.57
N GLY A 246 -15.73 -5.18 0.35
CA GLY A 246 -16.11 -4.13 1.31
C GLY A 246 -16.66 -4.71 2.61
N GLU A 247 -17.56 -5.69 2.54
CA GLU A 247 -18.12 -6.38 3.71
C GLU A 247 -17.05 -7.12 4.50
N ARG A 248 -16.21 -7.90 3.81
CA ARG A 248 -15.11 -8.63 4.45
C ARG A 248 -14.15 -7.71 5.18
N THR A 249 -13.86 -6.55 4.59
CA THR A 249 -13.02 -5.52 5.21
C THR A 249 -13.72 -4.92 6.43
N PHE A 250 -15.00 -4.56 6.31
CA PHE A 250 -15.81 -4.04 7.42
C PHE A 250 -15.85 -5.02 8.61
N TRP A 251 -16.19 -6.29 8.38
CA TRP A 251 -16.26 -7.29 9.46
C TRP A 251 -14.90 -7.49 10.13
N THR A 252 -13.82 -7.50 9.36
CA THR A 252 -12.47 -7.62 9.92
C THR A 252 -12.11 -6.40 10.79
N VAL A 253 -12.42 -5.18 10.33
CA VAL A 253 -12.19 -3.96 11.13
C VAL A 253 -13.04 -3.95 12.39
N GLN A 254 -14.33 -4.32 12.28
CA GLN A 254 -15.21 -4.45 13.43
C GLN A 254 -14.65 -5.43 14.47
N ASP A 255 -14.14 -6.58 14.03
CA ASP A 255 -13.50 -7.57 14.91
C ASP A 255 -12.23 -7.02 15.56
N LEU A 256 -11.40 -6.30 14.82
CA LEU A 256 -10.19 -5.70 15.36
C LEU A 256 -10.50 -4.66 16.43
N ILE A 257 -11.49 -3.79 16.20
CA ILE A 257 -11.97 -2.81 17.18
C ILE A 257 -12.54 -3.52 18.40
N ALA A 258 -13.40 -4.53 18.20
CA ALA A 258 -14.04 -5.23 19.30
C ALA A 258 -13.06 -6.03 20.18
N ARG A 259 -12.03 -6.64 19.58
CA ARG A 259 -11.06 -7.47 20.29
C ARG A 259 -9.94 -6.67 20.93
N HIS A 260 -9.51 -5.57 20.29
CA HIS A 260 -8.24 -4.90 20.62
C HIS A 260 -8.36 -3.38 20.76
N ASN A 261 -9.52 -2.79 20.49
CA ASN A 261 -9.75 -1.35 20.54
C ASN A 261 -8.73 -0.55 19.72
N ILE A 262 -8.47 -1.01 18.49
CA ILE A 262 -7.49 -0.35 17.60
C ILE A 262 -8.04 0.98 17.07
N PRO A 263 -7.22 2.04 16.98
CA PRO A 263 -7.56 3.24 16.22
C PRO A 263 -7.54 2.94 14.72
N VAL A 264 -8.57 3.40 14.01
CA VAL A 264 -8.69 3.25 12.56
C VAL A 264 -9.09 4.58 11.94
N THR A 265 -8.36 5.02 10.91
CA THR A 265 -8.68 6.22 10.16
C THR A 265 -8.83 5.90 8.67
N THR A 266 -9.83 6.51 8.03
CA THR A 266 -9.96 6.54 6.57
C THR A 266 -9.69 7.95 6.07
N TYR A 267 -8.73 8.09 5.15
CA TYR A 267 -8.41 9.36 4.49
C TYR A 267 -9.01 9.33 3.09
N LEU A 268 -10.14 10.01 2.90
CA LEU A 268 -10.84 10.12 1.62
C LEU A 268 -10.30 11.33 0.88
N SER A 269 -9.82 11.14 -0.35
CA SER A 269 -9.30 12.21 -1.18
C SER A 269 -9.95 12.30 -2.55
N SER A 270 -10.57 11.21 -2.99
CA SER A 270 -11.21 11.12 -4.30
C SER A 270 -12.59 10.49 -4.22
N ASN A 271 -13.28 10.48 -5.36
CA ASN A 271 -14.58 9.88 -5.56
C ASN A 271 -14.51 8.43 -6.07
N ILE A 272 -13.37 7.74 -5.98
CA ILE A 272 -13.21 6.37 -6.52
C ILE A 272 -14.29 5.38 -6.03
N ASN A 273 -14.75 5.53 -4.80
CA ASN A 273 -15.80 4.68 -4.21
C ASN A 273 -17.22 5.08 -4.64
N ASN A 274 -17.39 6.26 -5.21
CA ASN A 274 -18.66 6.77 -5.74
C ASN A 274 -18.82 6.46 -7.25
N LEU A 275 -17.76 5.98 -7.92
CA LEU A 275 -17.73 5.77 -9.35
C LEU A 275 -17.94 4.30 -9.71
N TRP A 276 -19.10 4.02 -10.31
CA TRP A 276 -19.49 2.85 -11.12
C TRP A 276 -19.27 1.48 -10.49
N ILE A 277 -18.02 1.08 -10.24
CA ILE A 277 -17.60 -0.24 -9.75
C ILE A 277 -17.16 -0.22 -8.28
N GLY A 278 -16.97 0.96 -7.68
CA GLY A 278 -16.58 1.10 -6.27
C GLY A 278 -17.75 0.92 -5.29
N ASP A 279 -17.44 0.43 -4.09
CA ASP A 279 -18.31 0.42 -2.91
C ASP A 279 -17.91 1.54 -1.95
N LYS A 280 -18.90 2.30 -1.46
CA LYS A 280 -18.71 3.37 -0.48
C LYS A 280 -18.38 2.85 0.92
N ASN A 281 -18.74 1.60 1.20
CA ASN A 281 -18.56 0.95 2.49
C ASN A 281 -19.04 1.81 3.66
N LEU A 282 -20.27 2.32 3.56
CA LEU A 282 -20.87 3.19 4.58
C LEU A 282 -20.86 2.57 6.00
N PRO A 283 -21.09 1.25 6.18
CA PRO A 283 -20.97 0.63 7.50
C PRO A 283 -19.58 0.76 8.13
N LEU A 284 -18.51 0.62 7.33
CA LEU A 284 -17.14 0.84 7.82
C LEU A 284 -16.91 2.29 8.19
N ARG A 285 -17.35 3.24 7.35
CA ARG A 285 -17.20 4.67 7.61
C ARG A 285 -17.84 5.13 8.91
N ALA A 286 -18.91 4.46 9.34
CA ALA A 286 -19.60 4.77 10.60
C ALA A 286 -18.89 4.28 11.87
N ILE A 287 -17.78 3.53 11.77
CA ILE A 287 -17.06 2.98 12.93
C ILE A 287 -15.58 3.37 12.99
N VAL A 288 -15.14 4.28 12.10
CA VAL A 288 -13.75 4.71 11.97
C VAL A 288 -13.67 6.24 11.93
N THR A 289 -12.50 6.81 12.16
CA THR A 289 -12.28 8.25 11.95
C THR A 289 -12.32 8.56 10.45
N GLU A 290 -13.24 9.42 10.02
CA GLU A 290 -13.39 9.82 8.62
C GLU A 290 -12.75 11.19 8.35
N MET A 291 -11.69 11.21 7.54
CA MET A 291 -10.99 12.42 7.08
C MET A 291 -11.27 12.65 5.59
N TRP A 292 -11.60 13.88 5.19
CA TRP A 292 -11.73 14.31 3.80
C TRP A 292 -10.60 15.27 3.42
N ASN A 293 -9.61 14.75 2.71
CA ASN A 293 -8.57 15.54 2.08
C ASN A 293 -9.07 16.07 0.74
N ARG A 294 -9.00 17.38 0.53
CA ARG A 294 -9.57 18.03 -0.65
C ARG A 294 -8.57 18.21 -1.78
N PHE A 295 -7.29 18.45 -1.46
CA PHE A 295 -6.20 18.67 -2.42
C PHE A 295 -6.63 19.57 -3.59
N TRP A 296 -7.12 20.78 -3.31
CA TRP A 296 -7.73 21.66 -4.32
C TRP A 296 -6.79 22.04 -5.47
N TYR A 297 -5.48 21.93 -5.27
CA TYR A 297 -4.46 22.13 -6.30
C TYR A 297 -4.35 20.97 -7.30
N LEU A 298 -5.05 19.86 -7.08
CA LEU A 298 -5.15 18.73 -8.01
C LEU A 298 -6.51 18.74 -8.72
N ALA A 299 -6.46 18.67 -10.05
CA ALA A 299 -7.64 18.84 -10.89
C ALA A 299 -8.47 17.56 -11.06
N ASP A 300 -7.84 16.37 -11.01
CA ASP A 300 -8.47 15.09 -11.31
C ASP A 300 -8.44 14.10 -10.15
N GLU A 301 -9.42 13.19 -10.16
CA GLU A 301 -9.66 12.18 -9.13
C GLU A 301 -8.50 11.18 -9.00
N VAL A 302 -7.81 10.85 -10.10
CA VAL A 302 -6.70 9.89 -10.09
C VAL A 302 -5.49 10.48 -9.37
N ASN A 303 -5.16 11.74 -9.66
CA ASN A 303 -4.09 12.42 -8.95
C ASN A 303 -4.43 12.62 -7.47
N LYS A 304 -5.68 12.96 -7.12
CA LYS A 304 -6.08 13.03 -5.71
C LYS A 304 -5.94 11.69 -5.01
N HIS A 305 -6.46 10.63 -5.63
CA HIS A 305 -6.39 9.27 -5.16
C HIS A 305 -4.94 8.88 -4.82
N ASN A 306 -4.00 9.11 -5.74
CA ASN A 306 -2.60 8.78 -5.52
C ASN A 306 -1.89 9.71 -4.52
N HIS A 307 -2.33 10.98 -4.42
CA HIS A 307 -1.66 11.99 -3.60
C HIS A 307 -1.83 11.79 -2.09
N VAL A 308 -2.87 11.06 -1.65
CA VAL A 308 -3.10 10.79 -0.22
C VAL A 308 -1.92 10.04 0.42
N VAL A 309 -1.19 9.23 -0.35
CA VAL A 309 -0.06 8.44 0.16
C VAL A 309 1.12 9.33 0.55
N PRO A 310 1.74 10.10 -0.38
CA PRO A 310 2.83 10.99 -0.01
C PRO A 310 2.38 12.06 1.00
N PHE A 311 1.13 12.52 0.94
CA PHE A 311 0.54 13.41 1.95
C PHE A 311 0.61 12.80 3.35
N TYR A 312 0.05 11.60 3.54
CA TYR A 312 0.03 10.92 4.84
C TYR A 312 1.46 10.70 5.37
N PHE A 313 2.36 10.17 4.53
CA PHE A 313 3.74 9.91 4.97
C PHE A 313 4.52 11.19 5.27
N ARG A 314 4.27 12.28 4.54
CA ARG A 314 4.88 13.59 4.83
C ARG A 314 4.34 14.20 6.13
N SER A 315 3.08 13.98 6.48
CA SER A 315 2.46 14.57 7.68
C SER A 315 3.17 14.18 8.99
N MET A 316 3.98 13.12 9.00
CA MET A 316 4.85 12.75 10.12
C MET A 316 5.95 13.80 10.42
N ALA A 317 6.26 14.71 9.48
CA ALA A 317 7.24 15.76 9.67
C ALA A 317 6.71 16.97 10.47
N SER A 318 5.40 17.06 10.65
CA SER A 318 4.73 18.25 11.19
C SER A 318 3.89 17.89 12.41
N ALA A 319 3.44 18.92 13.15
CA ALA A 319 2.42 18.71 14.17
C ALA A 319 1.12 18.22 13.53
N PRO A 320 0.27 17.47 14.27
CA PRO A 320 -1.09 17.18 13.84
C PRO A 320 -1.83 18.45 13.39
N PRO A 321 -2.62 18.38 12.31
CA PRO A 321 -3.36 19.55 11.81
C PRO A 321 -4.46 19.95 12.79
N GLU A 322 -4.77 21.24 12.85
CA GLU A 322 -5.74 21.78 13.81
C GLU A 322 -7.18 21.36 13.45
N GLU A 323 -7.97 20.97 14.46
CA GLU A 323 -9.42 20.86 14.34
C GLU A 323 -10.08 22.22 14.57
N VAL A 324 -10.96 22.59 13.65
CA VAL A 324 -11.70 23.86 13.69
C VAL A 324 -13.21 23.64 13.55
N THR A 325 -13.98 24.66 13.93
CA THR A 325 -15.40 24.80 13.55
C THR A 325 -15.55 26.03 12.66
N ILE A 326 -16.53 26.01 11.75
CA ILE A 326 -16.87 27.16 10.90
C ILE A 326 -18.29 27.59 11.19
N ASN A 327 -18.46 28.87 11.55
CA ASN A 327 -19.80 29.43 11.75
C ASN A 327 -20.46 29.85 10.44
N TRP A 328 -21.74 30.23 10.49
CA TRP A 328 -22.52 30.65 9.32
C TRP A 328 -21.92 31.84 8.54
N ALA A 329 -21.06 32.64 9.16
CA ALA A 329 -20.37 33.76 8.54
C ALA A 329 -19.02 33.37 7.92
N GLY A 330 -18.66 32.08 7.96
CA GLY A 330 -17.39 31.57 7.44
C GLY A 330 -16.19 31.81 8.36
N VAL A 331 -16.42 32.20 9.63
CA VAL A 331 -15.34 32.43 10.59
C VAL A 331 -14.94 31.11 11.23
N ARG A 332 -13.64 30.78 11.13
CA ARG A 332 -13.01 29.63 11.78
C ARG A 332 -12.75 29.89 13.26
N SER A 333 -12.86 28.85 14.07
CA SER A 333 -12.43 28.86 15.48
C SER A 333 -11.86 27.50 15.83
N GLU A 334 -10.65 27.48 16.38
CA GLU A 334 -10.00 26.28 16.92
C GLU A 334 -10.87 25.64 18.01
N THR A 335 -10.94 24.32 18.02
CA THR A 335 -11.61 23.56 19.09
C THR A 335 -10.67 23.28 20.26
N GLY A 336 -9.36 23.46 20.06
CA GLY A 336 -8.29 23.05 20.98
C GLY A 336 -7.95 21.55 20.86
N LYS A 337 -8.41 20.88 19.81
CA LYS A 337 -8.06 19.50 19.46
C LYS A 337 -7.37 19.43 18.10
N ASP A 338 -6.78 18.28 17.83
CA ASP A 338 -6.13 17.98 16.55
C ASP A 338 -7.02 17.11 15.67
N ALA A 339 -6.88 17.22 14.35
CA ALA A 339 -7.40 16.27 13.37
C ALA A 339 -6.39 15.11 13.15
N ALA A 340 -6.81 14.09 12.40
CA ALA A 340 -5.98 12.91 12.17
C ALA A 340 -4.90 13.15 11.11
N SER A 341 -3.70 12.66 11.40
CA SER A 341 -2.51 12.64 10.55
C SER A 341 -1.62 11.49 11.01
N ALA A 342 -0.48 11.29 10.33
CA ALA A 342 0.51 10.32 10.77
C ALA A 342 1.09 10.64 12.16
N ALA A 343 1.18 11.92 12.53
CA ALA A 343 1.72 12.38 13.81
C ALA A 343 0.69 12.41 14.95
N THR A 344 -0.61 12.28 14.66
CA THR A 344 -1.69 12.34 15.67
C THR A 344 -1.62 11.14 16.61
N ASP A 345 -1.84 11.37 17.90
CA ASP A 345 -1.85 10.30 18.91
C ASP A 345 -3.03 9.33 18.75
N ASP A 346 -2.81 8.07 19.13
CA ASP A 346 -3.82 7.00 19.01
C ASP A 346 -5.07 7.24 19.86
N ASN A 347 -4.91 7.78 21.07
CA ASN A 347 -6.03 8.15 21.92
C ASN A 347 -6.92 9.20 21.25
N ARG A 348 -6.31 10.14 20.52
CA ARG A 348 -7.06 11.15 19.79
C ARG A 348 -7.83 10.53 18.63
N VAL A 349 -7.21 9.63 17.88
CA VAL A 349 -7.90 8.89 16.81
C VAL A 349 -9.07 8.07 17.39
N LEU A 350 -8.90 7.40 18.53
CA LEU A 350 -9.99 6.69 19.20
C LEU A 350 -11.13 7.62 19.63
N GLU A 351 -10.84 8.83 20.10
CA GLU A 351 -11.88 9.84 20.37
C GLU A 351 -12.64 10.28 19.12
N MET A 352 -12.00 10.24 17.95
CA MET A 352 -12.57 10.62 16.67
C MET A 352 -13.33 9.48 15.98
N MET A 353 -13.19 8.24 16.45
CA MET A 353 -13.98 7.11 15.96
C MET A 353 -15.38 7.18 16.55
N ASP A 354 -16.24 7.96 15.92
CA ASP A 354 -17.66 8.06 16.25
C ASP A 354 -18.52 8.00 14.97
N ASP A 355 -19.82 7.80 15.14
CA ASP A 355 -20.80 7.73 14.04
C ASP A 355 -21.52 9.06 13.78
N THR A 356 -21.01 10.15 14.37
CA THR A 356 -21.64 11.48 14.37
C THR A 356 -20.87 12.50 13.54
N ASN A 357 -19.54 12.40 13.49
CA ASN A 357 -18.65 13.42 12.96
C ASN A 357 -17.72 12.89 11.86
N TYR A 358 -17.37 13.79 10.95
CA TYR A 358 -16.26 13.64 10.03
C TYR A 358 -15.46 14.94 9.96
N TRP A 359 -14.23 14.85 9.45
CA TRP A 359 -13.31 15.98 9.36
C TRP A 359 -13.07 16.34 7.90
N ASP A 360 -13.28 17.60 7.55
CA ASP A 360 -13.20 18.09 6.19
C ASP A 360 -12.07 19.11 6.05
N GLN A 361 -11.12 18.90 5.15
CA GLN A 361 -10.00 19.83 4.96
C GLN A 361 -10.56 21.20 4.55
N VAL A 362 -10.11 22.28 5.21
CA VAL A 362 -10.55 23.66 4.94
C VAL A 362 -9.41 24.65 4.66
N GLU A 363 -8.17 24.29 5.02
CA GLU A 363 -6.91 24.97 4.64
C GLU A 363 -5.90 24.01 3.97
N GLY A 364 -4.75 24.53 3.55
CA GLY A 364 -3.78 23.80 2.70
C GLY A 364 -4.12 23.80 1.22
N ARG A 365 -4.74 24.89 0.76
CA ARG A 365 -5.32 24.98 -0.59
C ARG A 365 -4.31 25.07 -1.72
N TYR A 366 -3.08 25.45 -1.43
CA TYR A 366 -2.11 25.89 -2.44
C TYR A 366 -0.78 25.14 -2.41
N THR A 367 -0.56 24.27 -1.42
CA THR A 367 0.71 23.56 -1.24
C THR A 367 0.43 22.06 -1.03
N ALA A 368 1.44 21.23 -1.31
CA ALA A 368 1.41 19.81 -0.95
C ALA A 368 1.97 19.56 0.46
N ASP A 369 2.15 20.62 1.27
CA ASP A 369 2.71 20.54 2.61
C ASP A 369 1.61 20.36 3.65
N PRO A 370 1.55 19.24 4.39
CA PRO A 370 0.53 19.04 5.42
C PRO A 370 0.61 20.02 6.60
N GLU A 371 1.71 20.79 6.74
CA GLU A 371 1.85 21.74 7.86
C GLU A 371 0.82 22.88 7.81
N ASP A 372 0.32 23.25 6.64
CA ASP A 372 -0.66 24.34 6.47
C ASP A 372 -2.13 23.88 6.47
N ASP A 373 -2.38 22.61 6.77
CA ASP A 373 -3.71 22.02 6.82
C ASP A 373 -4.49 22.35 8.10
N GLN A 374 -5.78 22.58 7.93
CA GLN A 374 -6.78 22.60 9.01
C GLN A 374 -7.99 21.80 8.57
N PHE A 375 -8.67 21.15 9.53
CA PHE A 375 -9.86 20.36 9.27
C PHE A 375 -11.06 20.83 10.08
N GLU A 376 -12.18 21.05 9.40
CA GLU A 376 -13.46 21.34 10.04
C GLU A 376 -14.11 20.04 10.53
N ILE A 377 -14.45 19.97 11.83
CA ILE A 377 -15.33 18.91 12.35
C ILE A 377 -16.78 19.20 11.94
N LYS A 378 -17.43 18.21 11.33
CA LYS A 378 -18.79 18.33 10.77
C LYS A 378 -19.63 17.12 11.15
N ASN A 379 -20.92 17.36 11.36
CA ASN A 379 -21.86 16.26 11.58
C ASN A 379 -22.25 15.61 10.24
N HIS A 380 -22.47 14.29 10.26
CA HIS A 380 -22.94 13.51 9.09
C HIS A 380 -24.28 13.98 8.50
#